data_AF-A0A432ELS7-F1
#
_entry.id   AF-A0A432ELS7-F1
#
_cell.length_a   1.000
_cell.length_b   1.000
_cell.length_c   1.000
_cell.angle_alpha   90.00
_cell.angle_beta   90.00
_cell.angle_gamma   90.00
#
_symmetry.space_group_name_H-M   'P 1'
#
loop_
_entity.id
_entity.type
_entity.pdbx_description
1 polymer ?
#
loop_
_entity_poly.entity_id
_entity_poly.type
_entity_poly.pdbx_seq_one_letter_code
_entity_poly.pdbx_strand_id
1 'polypeptide(L)' 'KISGILNDHGVSSFADLAAAKADQIKEWLTEAGNQYNRADPTTWPEQAALAAKGDWDALEKLQDELDGGVRK' A
#
# COMPACT_ATOMS: atom_id res chain seq x y z
N LYS A 1 5.11 8.43 8.36
CA LYS A 1 5.83 7.42 9.18
C LYS A 1 5.83 6.04 8.50
N ILE A 2 4.72 5.57 7.92
CA ILE A 2 4.69 4.36 7.06
C ILE A 2 5.62 4.48 5.84
N SER A 3 5.59 5.64 5.17
CA SER A 3 6.50 5.92 4.05
C SER A 3 7.98 5.76 4.39
N GLY A 4 8.38 6.04 5.63
CA GLY A 4 9.77 5.82 6.08
C GLY A 4 10.13 4.34 6.10
N ILE A 5 9.25 3.51 6.68
CA ILE A 5 9.42 2.05 6.74
C ILE A 5 9.52 1.48 5.32
N LEU A 6 8.61 1.87 4.44
CA LEU A 6 8.63 1.42 3.05
C LEU A 6 9.94 1.82 2.35
N ASN A 7 10.38 3.07 2.52
CA ASN A 7 11.64 3.56 1.95
C ASN A 7 12.85 2.78 2.47
N ASP A 8 12.87 2.43 3.76
CA ASP A 8 13.95 1.64 4.39
C ASP A 8 14.04 0.22 3.77
N HIS A 9 12.92 -0.30 3.27
CA HIS A 9 12.85 -1.56 2.51
C HIS A 9 12.97 -1.38 0.98
N GLY A 10 13.36 -0.19 0.51
CA GLY A 10 13.58 0.10 -0.92
C GLY A 10 12.33 0.45 -1.71
N VAL A 11 11.18 0.63 -1.05
CA VAL A 11 9.93 1.05 -1.69
C VAL A 11 9.82 2.57 -1.62
N SER A 12 10.28 3.24 -2.68
CA SER A 12 10.37 4.71 -2.75
C SER A 12 9.43 5.36 -3.78
N SER A 13 8.79 4.56 -4.61
CA SER A 13 7.87 5.00 -5.65
C SER A 13 6.59 4.16 -5.69
N PHE A 14 5.55 4.65 -6.38
CA PHE A 14 4.35 3.87 -6.63
C PHE A 14 4.63 2.60 -7.44
N ALA A 15 5.63 2.63 -8.34
CA ALA A 15 6.02 1.45 -9.09
C ALA A 15 6.66 0.38 -8.18
N ASP A 16 7.50 0.80 -7.22
CA ASP A 16 8.09 -0.12 -6.24
C ASP A 16 7.01 -0.72 -5.33
N LEU A 17 6.07 0.11 -4.88
CA LEU A 17 4.96 -0.33 -4.02
C LEU A 17 4.01 -1.27 -4.77
N ALA A 18 3.78 -1.04 -6.06
CA ALA A 18 3.00 -1.91 -6.93
C ALA A 18 3.66 -3.27 -7.18
N ALA A 19 5.00 -3.31 -7.19
CA ALA A 19 5.78 -4.54 -7.35
C ALA A 19 5.91 -5.33 -6.03
N ALA A 20 5.77 -4.66 -4.88
CA ALA A 20 5.81 -5.28 -3.57
C ALA A 20 4.55 -6.11 -3.30
N LYS A 21 4.69 -7.20 -2.53
CA LYS A 21 3.54 -7.99 -2.08
C LYS A 21 2.95 -7.40 -0.81
N ALA A 22 1.62 -7.44 -0.69
CA ALA A 22 0.93 -7.00 0.52
C ALA A 22 1.45 -7.71 1.79
N ASP A 23 1.74 -9.01 1.71
CA ASP A 23 2.29 -9.79 2.83
C ASP A 23 3.65 -9.25 3.28
N GLN A 24 4.54 -8.91 2.34
CA GLN A 24 5.85 -8.33 2.66
C GLN A 24 5.70 -6.96 3.32
N ILE A 25 4.80 -6.13 2.81
CA ILE A 25 4.49 -4.83 3.41
C ILE A 25 3.97 -5.03 4.84
N LYS A 26 3.11 -6.02 5.06
CA LYS A 26 2.57 -6.33 6.39
C LYS A 26 3.69 -6.74 7.35
N GLU A 27 4.62 -7.57 6.91
CA GLU A 27 5.79 -7.98 7.70
C GLU A 27 6.62 -6.76 8.13
N TRP A 28 6.96 -5.86 7.20
CA TRP A 28 7.74 -4.65 7.50
C TRP A 28 7.02 -3.72 8.49
N LEU A 29 5.70 -3.58 8.35
CA LEU A 29 4.89 -2.78 9.26
C LEU A 29 4.87 -3.40 10.67
N THR A 30 4.74 -4.72 10.77
CA THR A 30 4.76 -5.42 12.06
C THR A 30 6.14 -5.34 12.71
N GLU A 31 7.23 -5.45 11.95
CA GLU A 31 8.60 -5.27 12.43
C GLU A 31 8.85 -3.84 12.95
N ALA A 32 8.32 -2.83 12.27
CA ALA A 32 8.42 -1.43 12.68
C ALA A 32 7.63 -1.07 13.94
N GLY A 33 6.74 -1.96 14.41
CA GLY A 33 6.13 -1.90 15.73
C GLY A 33 4.60 -1.97 15.75
N ASN A 34 4.07 -2.29 16.94
CA ASN A 34 2.65 -2.57 17.18
C ASN A 34 1.69 -1.46 16.74
N GLN A 35 2.13 -0.19 16.66
CA GLN A 35 1.29 0.90 16.18
C GLN A 35 0.84 0.73 14.71
N TYR A 36 1.56 -0.06 13.91
CA TYR A 36 1.25 -0.29 12.49
C TYR A 36 0.46 -1.57 12.23
N ASN A 37 0.22 -2.42 13.24
CA ASN A 37 -0.50 -3.67 13.06
C ASN A 37 -1.95 -3.48 12.56
N ARG A 38 -2.54 -2.30 12.81
CA ARG A 38 -3.88 -1.93 12.32
C ARG A 38 -3.91 -1.54 10.84
N ALA A 39 -2.76 -1.25 10.24
CA ALA A 39 -2.70 -0.94 8.81
C ALA A 39 -2.88 -2.24 8.02
N ASP A 40 -3.78 -2.23 7.05
CA ASP A 40 -4.02 -3.33 6.12
C ASP A 40 -3.46 -2.96 4.74
N PRO A 41 -2.33 -3.55 4.31
CA PRO A 41 -1.72 -3.27 3.03
C PRO A 41 -2.28 -4.10 1.87
N THR A 42 -3.32 -4.93 2.09
CA THR A 42 -3.84 -5.89 1.10
C THR A 42 -4.13 -5.25 -0.27
N THR A 43 -4.59 -4.00 -0.30
CA THR A 43 -4.91 -3.28 -1.55
C THR A 43 -3.87 -2.26 -1.95
N TRP A 44 -2.83 -2.02 -1.14
CA TRP A 44 -1.85 -0.96 -1.43
C TRP A 44 -1.07 -1.21 -2.73
N PRO A 45 -0.62 -2.45 -3.06
CA PRO A 45 0.05 -2.70 -4.33
C PRO A 45 -0.86 -2.42 -5.54
N GLU A 46 -2.15 -2.74 -5.43
CA GLU A 46 -3.13 -2.51 -6.51
C GLU A 46 -3.39 -1.02 -6.72
N GLN A 47 -3.63 -0.28 -5.63
CA GLN A 47 -3.77 1.18 -5.67
C GLN A 47 -2.50 1.84 -6.21
N ALA A 48 -1.33 1.37 -5.79
CA ALA A 48 -0.05 1.87 -6.27
C ALA A 48 0.18 1.56 -7.75
N ALA A 49 -0.30 0.42 -8.25
CA ALA A 49 -0.21 0.08 -9.68
C ALA A 49 -1.04 1.04 -10.55
N LEU A 50 -2.21 1.46 -10.07
CA LEU A 50 -3.04 2.46 -10.74
C LEU A 50 -2.38 3.84 -10.69
N ALA A 51 -1.89 4.25 -9.52
CA ALA A 51 -1.17 5.50 -9.34
C ALA A 51 0.11 5.58 -10.19
N ALA A 52 0.87 4.47 -10.29
CA ALA A 52 2.07 4.38 -11.12
C ALA A 52 1.78 4.52 -12.61
N LYS A 53 0.57 4.12 -13.05
CA LYS A 53 0.08 4.30 -14.43
C LYS A 53 -0.53 5.68 -14.67
N GLY A 54 -0.73 6.49 -13.63
CA GLY A 54 -1.47 7.74 -13.70
C GLY A 54 -2.97 7.57 -13.95
N ASP A 55 -3.51 6.38 -13.67
CA ASP A 55 -4.92 6.04 -13.87
C ASP A 55 -5.74 6.45 -12.64
N TRP A 56 -5.86 7.76 -12.45
CA TRP A 56 -6.51 8.36 -11.29
C TRP A 56 -8.02 8.06 -11.25
N ASP A 57 -8.67 7.98 -12.41
CA ASP A 57 -10.11 7.64 -12.51
C ASP A 57 -10.37 6.20 -12.05
N ALA A 58 -9.52 5.24 -12.44
CA ALA A 58 -9.64 3.87 -11.95
C ALA A 58 -9.27 3.76 -10.47
N LEU A 59 -8.30 4.54 -10.00
CA LEU A 59 -7.93 4.58 -8.58
C LEU A 59 -9.09 5.08 -7.72
N GLU A 60 -9.77 6.16 -8.12
CA GLU A 60 -10.91 6.70 -7.40
C GLU A 60 -12.05 5.67 -7.31
N LYS A 61 -12.39 5.01 -8.43
CA LYS A 61 -13.38 3.93 -8.44
C LYS A 61 -13.01 2.78 -7.52
N LEU A 62 -11.75 2.35 -7.55
CA LEU A 62 -11.28 1.33 -6.63
C LEU A 62 -11.45 1.79 -5.19
N GLN A 63 -11.05 3.03 -4.87
CA GLN A 63 -11.18 3.58 -3.52
C GLN A 63 -12.63 3.69 -3.03
N ASP A 64 -13.59 3.97 -3.91
CA ASP A 64 -15.02 3.97 -3.58
C ASP A 64 -15.56 2.58 -3.18
N GLU A 65 -14.97 1.52 -3.74
CA GLU A 65 -15.30 0.13 -3.41
C GLU A 65 -14.65 -0.34 -2.10
N LEU A 66 -13.62 0.36 -1.64
CA LEU A 66 -12.89 0.03 -0.41
C LEU A 66 -13.47 0.78 0.80
N ASP A 67 -13.46 0.12 1.96
CA ASP A 67 -13.67 0.76 3.26
C ASP A 67 -12.32 0.89 3.97
N GLY A 68 -11.82 2.12 4.09
CA GLY A 68 -10.52 2.39 4.70
C GLY A 68 -9.33 1.71 4.00
N GLY A 69 -9.46 1.39 2.71
CA GLY A 69 -8.45 0.66 1.95
C GLY A 69 -8.57 -0.87 2.03
N VAL A 70 -9.65 -1.41 2.60
CA VAL A 70 -9.94 -2.85 2.65
C VAL A 70 -11.21 -3.13 1.84
N ARG A 71 -11.26 -4.26 1.12
CA ARG A 71 -12.48 -4.65 0.39
C ARG A 71 -13.62 -4.86 1.39
N LYS A 72 -14.79 -4.27 1.10
CA LYS A 72 -16.02 -4.48 1.87
C LYS A 72 -16.44 -5.94 1.92
#